data_AF-A0AAJ5NFW8-F1
#
_entry.id   AF-A0AAJ5NFW8-F1
#
_cell.length_a   1.000
_cell.length_b   1.000
_cell.length_c   1.000
_cell.angle_alpha   90.00
_cell.angle_beta   90.00
_cell.angle_gamma   90.00
#
_symmetry.space_group_name_H-M   'P 1'
#
loop_
_entity.id
_entity.type
_entity.pdbx_description
1 polymer ?
#
loop_
_entity_poly.entity_id
_entity_poly.type
_entity_poly.pdbx_seq_one_letter_code
_entity_poly.pdbx_strand_id
1 'polypeptide(L)'
;MGLFDFFKKKSSDEETPIEDEGKIVVEAENTDDSTPGWHAIDAEFNRLYPDQPNPLHYGTVIKYMLGGPDPLDGISVYDAGDFWHFVSYGLSELYTKESDDPEYSGYGIELTFKLKKSNNDEEEIKNGCGLLQYVARYIFQTGKVVLPEEYIYTKQTVGIDAQQKSNLTGFLTAADDLAKPLDTPHGKVEFVTLIGATDAELRNVYESETSKLEVIKLLKELGNQVTDYDRQSLV
;
A
#
# COMPACT_ATOMS: atom_id res chain seq x y z
N MET A 1 -8.32 22.48 5.77
CA MET A 1 -9.20 22.97 4.67
C MET A 1 -9.16 21.92 3.59
N GLY A 2 -10.32 21.45 3.13
CA GLY A 2 -10.43 20.22 2.34
C GLY A 2 -10.10 20.40 0.86
N LEU A 3 -9.82 19.27 0.19
CA LEU A 3 -9.41 19.08 -1.21
C LEU A 3 -10.37 19.64 -2.30
N PHE A 4 -11.31 20.54 -2.00
CA PHE A 4 -12.37 20.95 -2.93
C PHE A 4 -12.55 22.46 -3.14
N ASP A 5 -11.54 23.29 -2.86
CA ASP A 5 -11.65 24.76 -3.06
C ASP A 5 -11.07 25.29 -4.39
N PHE A 6 -10.64 24.42 -5.32
CA PHE A 6 -9.91 24.86 -6.52
C PHE A 6 -10.77 25.37 -7.69
N PHE A 7 -12.11 25.29 -7.64
CA PHE A 7 -12.96 25.78 -8.74
C PHE A 7 -13.66 27.09 -8.42
N LYS A 8 -12.89 28.19 -8.36
CA LYS A 8 -13.42 29.54 -8.60
C LYS A 8 -13.06 30.01 -10.01
N LYS A 9 -14.04 29.82 -10.89
CA LYS A 9 -14.22 30.39 -12.23
C LYS A 9 -13.69 31.83 -12.31
N LYS A 10 -12.65 32.07 -13.12
CA LYS A 10 -12.24 33.42 -13.54
C LYS A 10 -12.81 33.69 -14.94
N SER A 11 -13.41 34.87 -15.06
CA SER A 11 -14.19 35.36 -16.20
C SER A 11 -13.35 35.56 -17.46
N SER A 12 -14.03 35.33 -18.59
CA SER A 12 -13.64 35.64 -19.96
C SER A 12 -13.44 37.14 -20.17
N ASP A 13 -12.30 37.55 -20.71
CA ASP A 13 -12.13 38.83 -21.39
C ASP A 13 -11.31 38.63 -22.69
N GLU A 14 -12.02 38.79 -23.81
CA GLU A 14 -11.68 39.31 -25.14
C GLU A 14 -10.30 39.03 -25.79
N GLU A 15 -10.31 38.24 -26.88
CA GLU A 15 -9.25 38.16 -27.90
C GLU A 15 -9.37 39.30 -28.93
N THR A 16 -8.23 39.84 -29.37
CA THR A 16 -8.06 40.36 -30.73
C THR A 16 -6.70 39.91 -31.31
N PRO A 17 -6.60 39.59 -32.62
CA PRO A 17 -5.47 38.86 -33.18
C PRO A 17 -4.42 39.81 -33.78
N ILE A 18 -3.14 39.47 -33.62
CA ILE A 18 -2.05 39.99 -34.45
C ILE A 18 -1.23 38.79 -34.93
N GLU A 19 -1.29 38.55 -36.24
CA GLU A 19 -0.44 37.59 -36.94
C GLU A 19 0.99 38.14 -37.01
N ASP A 20 1.98 37.37 -36.58
CA ASP A 20 3.34 37.48 -37.12
C ASP A 20 4.03 36.10 -37.14
N GLU A 21 4.18 35.63 -38.37
CA GLU A 21 5.17 34.71 -38.94
C GLU A 21 5.90 33.69 -38.04
N GLY A 22 5.59 32.41 -38.30
CA GLY A 22 6.65 31.45 -38.59
C GLY A 22 7.47 30.91 -37.41
N LYS A 23 6.80 30.33 -36.41
CA LYS A 23 7.34 29.20 -35.64
C LYS A 23 6.19 28.44 -35.01
N ILE A 24 5.98 27.20 -35.45
CA ILE A 24 5.26 26.23 -34.62
C ILE A 24 6.19 25.96 -33.43
N VAL A 25 6.05 26.76 -32.37
CA VAL A 25 6.49 26.32 -31.05
C VAL A 25 5.40 25.35 -30.63
N VAL A 26 5.66 24.06 -30.89
CA VAL A 26 5.01 23.03 -30.09
C VAL A 26 5.59 23.28 -28.69
N GLU A 27 4.86 23.98 -27.84
CA GLU A 27 5.07 23.83 -26.41
C GLU A 27 4.82 22.34 -26.17
N ALA A 28 5.91 21.58 -26.06
CA ALA A 28 5.84 20.31 -25.40
C ALA A 28 5.30 20.66 -24.01
N GLU A 29 4.05 20.29 -23.76
CA GLU A 29 3.57 20.20 -22.40
C GLU A 29 4.67 19.42 -21.66
N ASN A 30 5.35 20.07 -20.72
CA ASN A 30 6.13 19.38 -19.70
C ASN A 30 5.10 18.67 -18.81
N THR A 31 4.42 17.66 -19.35
CA THR A 31 3.92 16.57 -18.56
C THR A 31 5.18 15.82 -18.18
N ASP A 32 5.76 16.20 -17.05
CA ASP A 32 6.73 15.34 -16.41
C ASP A 32 5.99 14.06 -16.04
N ASP A 33 6.00 13.08 -16.95
CA ASP A 33 5.51 11.71 -16.73
C ASP A 33 6.37 10.99 -15.67
N SER A 34 7.25 11.70 -14.97
CA SER A 34 8.02 11.16 -13.87
C SER A 34 7.10 10.75 -12.73
N THR A 35 7.35 9.54 -12.23
CA THR A 35 6.69 8.97 -11.07
C THR A 35 7.75 8.74 -9.98
N PRO A 36 8.38 9.79 -9.43
CA PRO A 36 9.57 9.65 -8.60
C PRO A 36 9.30 8.86 -7.30
N GLY A 37 8.09 8.96 -6.73
CA GLY A 37 7.69 8.12 -5.59
C GLY A 37 7.57 6.65 -5.99
N TRP A 38 6.94 6.39 -7.15
CA TRP A 38 6.86 5.04 -7.72
C TRP A 38 8.24 4.44 -7.98
N HIS A 39 9.12 5.19 -8.65
CA HIS A 39 10.48 4.75 -8.94
C HIS A 39 11.31 4.49 -7.68
N ALA A 40 11.07 5.22 -6.59
CA ALA A 40 11.74 4.97 -5.31
C ALA A 40 11.34 3.61 -4.72
N ILE A 41 10.05 3.26 -4.79
CA ILE A 41 9.55 1.94 -4.37
C ILE A 41 10.12 0.85 -5.28
N ASP A 42 10.08 1.03 -6.61
CA ASP A 42 10.65 0.09 -7.56
C ASP A 42 12.16 -0.12 -7.33
N ALA A 43 12.92 0.94 -7.03
CA ALA A 43 14.35 0.83 -6.77
C ALA A 43 14.64 -0.06 -5.54
N GLU A 44 13.84 0.06 -4.49
CA GLU A 44 14.00 -0.77 -3.29
C GLU A 44 13.63 -2.24 -3.55
N PHE A 45 12.57 -2.49 -4.29
CA PHE A 45 12.19 -3.87 -4.61
C PHE A 45 13.08 -4.51 -5.69
N ASN A 46 13.64 -3.73 -6.60
CA ASN A 46 14.71 -4.18 -7.50
C ASN A 46 16.00 -4.52 -6.73
N ARG A 47 16.30 -3.81 -5.63
CA ARG A 47 17.42 -4.17 -4.74
C ARG A 47 17.18 -5.52 -4.06
N LEU A 48 15.94 -5.83 -3.69
CA LEU A 48 15.56 -7.10 -3.08
C LEU A 48 15.50 -8.25 -4.10
N TYR A 49 15.01 -7.97 -5.30
CA TYR A 49 14.73 -8.97 -6.35
C TYR A 49 15.34 -8.56 -7.70
N PRO A 50 16.68 -8.46 -7.81
CA PRO A 50 17.35 -7.93 -9.00
C PRO A 50 17.10 -8.75 -10.28
N ASP A 51 16.76 -10.03 -10.12
CA ASP A 51 16.47 -10.94 -11.24
C ASP A 51 15.01 -10.88 -11.70
N GLN A 52 14.18 -10.03 -11.07
CA GLN A 52 12.75 -9.86 -11.38
C GLN A 52 12.41 -8.40 -11.75
N PRO A 53 12.99 -7.84 -12.83
CA PRO A 53 12.74 -6.46 -13.24
C PRO A 53 11.31 -6.19 -13.73
N ASN A 54 10.51 -7.25 -13.94
CA ASN A 54 9.11 -7.17 -14.34
C ASN A 54 8.31 -8.16 -13.48
N PRO A 55 8.02 -7.81 -12.20
CA PRO A 55 7.19 -8.65 -11.34
C PRO A 55 5.76 -8.73 -11.87
N LEU A 56 4.95 -9.63 -11.29
CA LEU A 56 3.50 -9.53 -11.47
C LEU A 56 3.04 -8.18 -10.91
N HIS A 57 2.27 -7.42 -11.69
CA HIS A 57 1.78 -6.12 -11.27
C HIS A 57 0.28 -5.98 -11.54
N TYR A 58 -0.46 -5.59 -10.52
CA TYR A 58 -1.90 -5.37 -10.56
C TYR A 58 -2.19 -3.89 -10.40
N GLY A 59 -2.71 -3.27 -11.45
CA GLY A 59 -3.17 -1.88 -11.42
C GLY A 59 -4.69 -1.76 -11.36
N THR A 60 -5.18 -0.59 -10.99
CA THR A 60 -6.62 -0.28 -11.03
C THR A 60 -7.09 0.03 -12.45
N VAL A 61 -8.32 -0.38 -12.78
CA VAL A 61 -8.92 -0.04 -14.09
C VAL A 61 -9.29 1.44 -14.15
N ILE A 62 -9.76 2.00 -13.03
CA ILE A 62 -10.05 3.42 -12.86
C ILE A 62 -9.28 3.87 -11.61
N LYS A 63 -8.35 4.82 -11.79
CA LYS A 63 -7.57 5.37 -10.67
C LYS A 63 -8.49 5.99 -9.62
N TYR A 64 -8.06 5.94 -8.36
CA TYR A 64 -8.82 6.50 -7.25
C TYR A 64 -9.10 8.00 -7.43
N MET A 65 -8.09 8.76 -7.87
CA MET A 65 -8.20 10.19 -8.17
C MET A 65 -9.25 10.52 -9.24
N LEU A 66 -9.64 9.55 -10.07
CA LEU A 66 -10.69 9.67 -11.10
C LEU A 66 -12.04 9.11 -10.63
N GLY A 67 -12.20 8.83 -9.33
CA GLY A 67 -13.42 8.28 -8.74
C GLY A 67 -13.50 6.75 -8.74
N GLY A 68 -12.39 6.06 -8.98
CA GLY A 68 -12.30 4.60 -8.79
C GLY A 68 -12.47 4.18 -7.32
N PRO A 69 -12.84 2.92 -7.05
CA PRO A 69 -13.09 2.45 -5.67
C PRO A 69 -11.82 2.07 -4.90
N ASP A 70 -10.70 1.90 -5.60
CA ASP A 70 -9.49 1.25 -5.09
C ASP A 70 -8.33 2.26 -4.99
N PRO A 71 -7.85 2.59 -3.77
CA PRO A 71 -6.86 3.65 -3.56
C PRO A 71 -5.43 3.32 -3.98
N LEU A 72 -5.05 2.05 -3.98
CA LEU A 72 -3.71 1.66 -4.43
C LEU A 72 -3.70 1.63 -5.96
N ASP A 73 -2.94 2.51 -6.58
CA ASP A 73 -2.78 2.58 -8.03
C ASP A 73 -2.10 1.32 -8.60
N GLY A 74 -1.26 0.67 -7.78
CA GLY A 74 -0.54 -0.54 -8.16
C GLY A 74 -0.24 -1.45 -6.97
N ILE A 75 -0.10 -2.75 -7.25
CA ILE A 75 0.44 -3.75 -6.33
C ILE A 75 1.38 -4.65 -7.11
N SER A 76 2.65 -4.68 -6.73
CA SER A 76 3.65 -5.58 -7.31
C SER A 76 3.81 -6.83 -6.44
N VAL A 77 4.00 -7.99 -7.06
CA VAL A 77 4.14 -9.29 -6.40
C VAL A 77 5.40 -9.99 -6.91
N TYR A 78 6.34 -10.21 -6.00
CA TYR A 78 7.64 -10.82 -6.26
C TYR A 78 7.69 -12.26 -5.75
N ASP A 79 8.39 -13.11 -6.49
CA ASP A 79 8.72 -14.46 -6.06
C ASP A 79 9.95 -14.42 -5.12
N ALA A 80 9.76 -14.65 -3.83
CA ALA A 80 10.85 -14.67 -2.85
C ALA A 80 11.38 -16.10 -2.57
N GLY A 81 11.12 -17.06 -3.46
CA GLY A 81 11.42 -18.48 -3.27
C GLY A 81 10.30 -19.19 -2.54
N ASP A 82 10.31 -19.16 -1.21
CA ASP A 82 9.37 -19.90 -0.35
C ASP A 82 8.03 -19.17 -0.13
N PHE A 83 7.96 -17.88 -0.46
CA PHE A 83 6.79 -17.03 -0.30
C PHE A 83 6.67 -15.99 -1.44
N TRP A 84 5.49 -15.41 -1.58
CA TRP A 84 5.21 -14.24 -2.40
C TRP A 84 5.37 -12.97 -1.55
N HIS A 85 6.05 -11.96 -2.07
CA HIS A 85 6.21 -10.67 -1.42
C HIS A 85 5.48 -9.58 -2.21
N PHE A 86 4.45 -9.00 -1.58
CA PHE A 86 3.62 -7.95 -2.15
C PHE A 86 4.09 -6.58 -1.67
N VAL A 87 3.97 -5.58 -2.52
CA VAL A 87 4.14 -4.17 -2.16
C VAL A 87 3.09 -3.32 -2.85
N SER A 88 2.49 -2.40 -2.09
CA SER A 88 1.52 -1.44 -2.61
C SER A 88 2.16 -0.16 -3.14
N TYR A 89 1.41 0.53 -3.99
CA TYR A 89 1.71 1.85 -4.52
C TYR A 89 0.42 2.67 -4.42
N GLY A 90 0.39 3.69 -3.58
CA GLY A 90 -0.72 4.66 -3.54
C GLY A 90 -1.07 5.19 -2.16
N LEU A 91 -0.45 4.68 -1.09
CA LEU A 91 -0.54 5.32 0.23
C LEU A 91 0.49 6.45 0.37
N SER A 92 1.60 6.34 -0.35
CA SER A 92 2.57 7.43 -0.55
C SER A 92 2.26 8.24 -1.81
N GLU A 93 2.87 9.42 -1.93
CA GLU A 93 2.75 10.27 -3.12
C GLU A 93 3.63 9.74 -4.25
N LEU A 94 3.01 9.10 -5.24
CA LEU A 94 3.72 8.43 -6.34
C LEU A 94 4.21 9.40 -7.42
N TYR A 95 3.41 10.44 -7.71
CA TYR A 95 3.57 11.32 -8.86
C TYR A 95 4.13 12.68 -8.46
N THR A 96 3.43 13.37 -7.57
CA THR A 96 3.76 14.72 -7.10
C THR A 96 3.45 14.85 -5.62
N LYS A 97 4.15 15.74 -4.92
CA LYS A 97 3.77 16.17 -3.57
C LYS A 97 2.40 16.89 -3.59
N GLU A 98 1.42 16.36 -2.87
CA GLU A 98 0.07 16.91 -2.71
C GLU A 98 -0.24 17.34 -1.25
N SER A 99 0.32 16.65 -0.27
CA SER A 99 0.16 16.93 1.15
C SER A 99 1.08 18.06 1.60
N ASP A 100 0.58 18.87 2.54
CA ASP A 100 1.31 20.01 3.10
C ASP A 100 2.45 19.59 4.05
N ASP A 101 2.55 18.31 4.41
CA ASP A 101 3.59 17.79 5.30
C ASP A 101 4.91 17.62 4.52
N PRO A 102 5.96 18.41 4.82
CA PRO A 102 7.23 18.31 4.11
C PRO A 102 8.07 17.09 4.52
N GLU A 103 7.75 16.43 5.63
CA GLU A 103 8.51 15.29 6.15
C GLU A 103 8.04 13.97 5.55
N TYR A 104 6.74 13.79 5.34
CA TYR A 104 6.16 12.52 4.90
C TYR A 104 5.52 12.60 3.51
N SER A 105 5.71 11.52 2.74
CA SER A 105 5.09 11.33 1.43
C SER A 105 3.71 10.72 1.61
N GLY A 106 2.64 11.48 1.33
CA GLY A 106 1.25 11.04 1.50
C GLY A 106 0.95 10.61 2.95
N TYR A 107 0.52 9.37 3.14
CA TYR A 107 0.33 8.75 4.46
C TYR A 107 1.63 8.30 5.13
N GLY A 108 2.78 8.49 4.47
CA GLY A 108 4.11 8.15 4.97
C GLY A 108 4.43 6.67 4.96
N ILE A 109 3.57 5.83 4.37
CA ILE A 109 3.73 4.38 4.34
C ILE A 109 3.39 3.78 2.98
N GLU A 110 3.88 2.57 2.73
CA GLU A 110 3.27 1.59 1.83
C GLU A 110 3.07 0.27 2.59
N LEU A 111 2.07 -0.50 2.17
CA LEU A 111 1.79 -1.81 2.74
C LEU A 111 2.59 -2.89 2.02
N THR A 112 3.10 -3.83 2.78
CA THR A 112 3.66 -5.09 2.26
C THR A 112 2.90 -6.28 2.83
N PHE A 113 3.02 -7.41 2.15
CA PHE A 113 2.47 -8.69 2.63
C PHE A 113 3.38 -9.82 2.17
N LYS A 114 3.64 -10.79 3.05
CA LYS A 114 4.45 -11.97 2.72
C LYS A 114 3.57 -13.19 2.88
N LEU A 115 3.34 -13.92 1.79
CA LEU A 115 2.43 -15.05 1.77
C LEU A 115 3.17 -16.32 1.38
N LYS A 116 3.17 -17.33 2.26
CA LYS A 116 3.72 -18.65 1.95
C LYS A 116 3.06 -19.22 0.70
N LYS A 117 3.85 -19.80 -0.20
CA LYS A 117 3.32 -20.43 -1.42
C LYS A 117 2.44 -21.63 -1.10
N SER A 118 1.45 -21.86 -1.95
CA SER A 118 0.45 -22.91 -1.84
C SER A 118 0.11 -23.51 -3.22
N ASN A 119 -0.77 -24.51 -3.25
CA ASN A 119 -1.23 -25.09 -4.52
C ASN A 119 -2.22 -24.19 -5.30
N ASN A 120 -2.72 -23.11 -4.69
CA ASN A 120 -3.71 -22.18 -5.27
C ASN A 120 -3.15 -20.76 -5.41
N ASP A 121 -1.84 -20.62 -5.65
CA ASP A 121 -1.12 -19.34 -5.65
C ASP A 121 -1.79 -18.24 -6.50
N GLU A 122 -2.31 -18.55 -7.69
CA GLU A 122 -2.93 -17.53 -8.55
C GLU A 122 -4.19 -16.90 -7.89
N GLU A 123 -4.99 -17.71 -7.21
CA GLU A 123 -6.19 -17.25 -6.51
C GLU A 123 -5.80 -16.44 -5.27
N GLU A 124 -4.84 -16.95 -4.50
CA GLU A 124 -4.38 -16.30 -3.28
C GLU A 124 -3.61 -15.00 -3.55
N ILE A 125 -2.90 -14.88 -4.67
CA ILE A 125 -2.26 -13.63 -5.08
C ILE A 125 -3.30 -12.55 -5.35
N LYS A 126 -4.38 -12.88 -6.08
CA LYS A 126 -5.47 -11.94 -6.34
C LYS A 126 -6.17 -11.54 -5.04
N ASN A 127 -6.39 -12.51 -4.15
CA ASN A 127 -6.95 -12.25 -2.82
C ASN A 127 -6.04 -11.34 -1.98
N GLY A 128 -4.72 -11.59 -1.95
CA GLY A 128 -3.72 -10.73 -1.31
C GLY A 128 -3.77 -9.28 -1.80
N CYS A 129 -3.90 -9.07 -3.10
CA CYS A 129 -4.09 -7.73 -3.67
C CYS A 129 -5.38 -7.07 -3.15
N GLY A 130 -6.48 -7.84 -3.07
CA GLY A 130 -7.75 -7.37 -2.52
C GLY A 130 -7.68 -7.01 -1.03
N LEU A 131 -6.90 -7.76 -0.24
CA LEU A 131 -6.65 -7.48 1.18
C LEU A 131 -5.87 -6.16 1.37
N LEU A 132 -4.84 -5.91 0.56
CA LEU A 132 -4.11 -4.64 0.60
C LEU A 132 -5.01 -3.46 0.23
N GLN A 133 -5.82 -3.58 -0.82
CA GLN A 133 -6.81 -2.55 -1.17
C GLN A 133 -7.84 -2.34 -0.05
N TYR A 134 -8.25 -3.40 0.66
CA TYR A 134 -9.16 -3.27 1.79
C TYR A 134 -8.58 -2.41 2.91
N VAL A 135 -7.32 -2.65 3.29
CA VAL A 135 -6.65 -1.84 4.32
C VAL A 135 -6.42 -0.41 3.81
N ALA A 136 -6.01 -0.23 2.56
CA ALA A 136 -5.85 1.10 1.97
C ALA A 136 -7.16 1.90 1.98
N ARG A 137 -8.29 1.28 1.61
CA ARG A 137 -9.62 1.92 1.70
C ARG A 137 -9.94 2.38 3.11
N TYR A 138 -9.61 1.59 4.12
CA TYR A 138 -9.79 1.99 5.52
C TYR A 138 -8.97 3.24 5.86
N ILE A 139 -7.69 3.29 5.46
CA ILE A 139 -6.81 4.44 5.72
C ILE A 139 -7.36 5.68 5.02
N PHE A 140 -7.72 5.59 3.74
CA PHE A 140 -8.28 6.70 2.96
C PHE A 140 -9.60 7.22 3.54
N GLN A 141 -10.49 6.32 3.96
CA GLN A 141 -11.81 6.69 4.49
C GLN A 141 -11.74 7.32 5.89
N THR A 142 -10.77 6.93 6.71
CA THR A 142 -10.71 7.34 8.13
C THR A 142 -9.60 8.34 8.43
N GLY A 143 -8.61 8.47 7.55
CA GLY A 143 -7.36 9.19 7.80
C GLY A 143 -6.47 8.53 8.85
N LYS A 144 -6.81 7.34 9.33
CA LYS A 144 -6.03 6.62 10.36
C LYS A 144 -5.01 5.73 9.69
N VAL A 145 -3.75 6.12 9.79
CA VAL A 145 -2.59 5.34 9.32
C VAL A 145 -2.41 4.13 10.22
N VAL A 146 -2.08 2.99 9.61
CA VAL A 146 -1.69 1.77 10.31
C VAL A 146 -0.18 1.79 10.50
N LEU A 147 0.29 1.63 11.74
CA LEU A 147 1.71 1.67 12.09
C LEU A 147 2.23 0.27 12.46
N PRO A 148 3.55 0.05 12.51
CA PRO A 148 4.13 -1.14 13.10
C PRO A 148 3.69 -1.38 14.55
N GLU A 149 3.65 -2.66 14.95
CA GLU A 149 3.29 -3.10 16.31
C GLU A 149 1.83 -2.78 16.69
N GLU A 150 0.95 -2.78 15.68
CA GLU A 150 -0.51 -2.63 15.80
C GLU A 150 -1.23 -3.90 15.30
N TYR A 151 -2.56 -3.82 15.21
CA TYR A 151 -3.41 -4.90 14.74
C TYR A 151 -4.59 -4.35 13.94
N ILE A 152 -5.07 -5.14 12.98
CA ILE A 152 -6.28 -4.90 12.21
C ILE A 152 -7.27 -6.01 12.55
N TYR A 153 -8.28 -5.66 13.34
CA TYR A 153 -9.32 -6.58 13.78
C TYR A 153 -10.71 -6.08 13.39
N THR A 154 -11.31 -6.76 12.42
CA THR A 154 -12.64 -6.44 11.88
C THR A 154 -13.76 -7.27 12.51
N LYS A 155 -13.40 -8.16 13.47
CA LYS A 155 -14.30 -9.15 14.08
C LYS A 155 -14.94 -10.11 13.08
N GLN A 156 -14.35 -10.26 11.89
CA GLN A 156 -14.81 -11.26 10.94
C GLN A 156 -14.50 -12.67 11.45
N THR A 157 -15.40 -13.58 11.16
CA THR A 157 -15.33 -14.96 11.65
C THR A 157 -14.87 -15.95 10.58
N VAL A 158 -14.49 -15.44 9.41
CA VAL A 158 -14.10 -16.24 8.25
C VAL A 158 -12.64 -15.95 7.88
N GLY A 159 -11.99 -16.91 7.23
CA GLY A 159 -10.58 -16.83 6.86
C GLY A 159 -10.28 -15.69 5.89
N ILE A 160 -9.08 -15.12 6.00
CA ILE A 160 -8.57 -14.12 5.04
C ILE A 160 -8.03 -14.75 3.76
N ASP A 161 -7.91 -16.07 3.67
CA ASP A 161 -7.58 -16.80 2.43
C ASP A 161 -8.72 -16.71 1.41
N ALA A 162 -8.43 -16.96 0.13
CA ALA A 162 -9.41 -16.80 -0.94
C ALA A 162 -10.66 -17.67 -0.75
N GLN A 163 -10.50 -18.85 -0.14
CA GLN A 163 -11.59 -19.79 0.13
C GLN A 163 -12.24 -19.60 1.50
N GLN A 164 -11.74 -18.65 2.30
CA GLN A 164 -12.25 -18.32 3.63
C GLN A 164 -12.23 -19.48 4.63
N LYS A 165 -11.25 -20.39 4.50
CA LYS A 165 -11.09 -21.60 5.32
C LYS A 165 -10.01 -21.49 6.39
N SER A 166 -9.07 -20.58 6.22
CA SER A 166 -7.98 -20.35 7.17
C SER A 166 -8.53 -19.92 8.53
N ASN A 167 -7.81 -20.28 9.58
CA ASN A 167 -8.08 -19.77 10.93
C ASN A 167 -7.63 -18.30 11.10
N LEU A 168 -6.87 -17.76 10.14
CA LEU A 168 -6.42 -16.37 10.15
C LEU A 168 -7.57 -15.47 9.70
N THR A 169 -7.96 -14.51 10.53
CA THR A 169 -9.14 -13.65 10.29
C THR A 169 -8.81 -12.16 10.29
N GLY A 170 -7.56 -11.78 10.54
CA GLY A 170 -7.11 -10.38 10.47
C GLY A 170 -5.59 -10.29 10.47
N PHE A 171 -5.05 -9.16 10.92
CA PHE A 171 -3.61 -8.90 10.81
C PHE A 171 -3.01 -8.34 12.09
N LEU A 172 -1.76 -8.73 12.37
CA LEU A 172 -0.80 -7.93 13.11
C LEU A 172 0.03 -7.12 12.11
N THR A 173 0.66 -6.05 12.56
CA THR A 173 1.48 -5.18 11.71
C THR A 173 2.89 -5.05 12.26
N ALA A 174 3.86 -4.97 11.36
CA ALA A 174 5.27 -4.77 11.72
C ALA A 174 5.96 -3.92 10.65
N ALA A 175 7.12 -3.34 10.97
CA ALA A 175 8.01 -2.80 9.96
C ALA A 175 8.53 -3.96 9.10
N ASP A 176 8.53 -3.82 7.78
CA ASP A 176 9.02 -4.87 6.89
C ASP A 176 10.50 -5.22 7.20
N ASP A 177 10.81 -6.50 7.38
CA ASP A 177 12.16 -6.96 7.71
C ASP A 177 13.11 -7.10 6.50
N LEU A 178 12.61 -6.91 5.28
CA LEU A 178 13.38 -6.94 4.04
C LEU A 178 13.50 -5.55 3.40
N ALA A 179 12.37 -4.85 3.27
CA ALA A 179 12.29 -3.54 2.64
C ALA A 179 12.70 -2.43 3.61
N LYS A 180 13.53 -1.50 3.14
CA LYS A 180 14.05 -0.38 3.92
C LYS A 180 13.17 0.86 3.74
N PRO A 181 13.04 1.72 4.77
CA PRO A 181 12.45 3.04 4.61
C PRO A 181 13.12 3.85 3.51
N LEU A 182 12.36 4.70 2.86
CA LEU A 182 12.80 5.50 1.72
C LEU A 182 12.74 6.99 2.04
N ASP A 183 13.77 7.71 1.62
CA ASP A 183 13.73 9.16 1.45
C ASP A 183 13.41 9.45 -0.02
N THR A 184 12.16 9.82 -0.30
CA THR A 184 11.72 10.18 -1.67
C THR A 184 11.76 11.70 -1.86
N PRO A 185 11.71 12.20 -3.10
CA PRO A 185 11.51 13.64 -3.35
C PRO A 185 10.24 14.23 -2.71
N HIS A 186 9.26 13.38 -2.35
CA HIS A 186 8.00 13.79 -1.72
C HIS A 186 7.98 13.60 -0.20
N GLY A 187 9.08 13.14 0.40
CA GLY A 187 9.18 12.86 1.83
C GLY A 187 9.41 11.37 2.12
N LYS A 188 9.37 11.03 3.40
CA LYS A 188 9.66 9.69 3.91
C LYS A 188 8.53 8.71 3.62
N VAL A 189 8.91 7.47 3.34
CA VAL A 189 8.00 6.33 3.21
C VAL A 189 8.55 5.15 4.01
N GLU A 190 7.74 4.58 4.89
CA GLU A 190 8.02 3.33 5.60
C GLU A 190 7.22 2.16 5.03
N PHE A 191 7.73 0.93 5.15
CA PHE A 191 7.01 -0.27 4.73
C PHE A 191 6.41 -0.98 5.93
N VAL A 192 5.08 -1.09 5.96
CA VAL A 192 4.33 -1.77 7.01
C VAL A 192 3.82 -3.10 6.48
N THR A 193 4.39 -4.21 6.99
CA THR A 193 3.95 -5.55 6.60
C THR A 193 2.71 -5.95 7.37
N LEU A 194 1.75 -6.54 6.66
CA LEU A 194 0.62 -7.24 7.25
C LEU A 194 1.01 -8.69 7.52
N ILE A 195 0.64 -9.21 8.70
CA ILE A 195 0.95 -10.58 9.12
C ILE A 195 -0.35 -11.22 9.60
N GLY A 196 -0.81 -12.28 8.93
CA GLY A 196 -2.09 -12.92 9.22
C GLY A 196 -2.16 -13.44 10.66
N ALA A 197 -3.28 -13.15 11.34
CA ALA A 197 -3.52 -13.44 12.75
C ALA A 197 -4.85 -14.16 12.95
N THR A 198 -4.90 -15.09 13.91
CA THR A 198 -6.14 -15.79 14.25
C THR A 198 -7.09 -14.87 15.02
N ASP A 199 -8.38 -15.20 15.00
CA ASP A 199 -9.38 -14.51 15.82
C ASP A 199 -9.06 -14.58 17.33
N ALA A 200 -8.51 -15.71 17.80
CA ALA A 200 -8.12 -15.87 19.20
C ALA A 200 -6.97 -14.93 19.60
N GLU A 201 -5.95 -14.81 18.75
CA GLU A 201 -4.82 -13.89 18.94
C GLU A 201 -5.31 -12.43 18.92
N LEU A 202 -6.13 -12.06 17.93
CA LEU A 202 -6.66 -10.70 17.78
C LEU A 202 -7.59 -10.32 18.94
N ARG A 203 -8.43 -11.26 19.42
CA ARG A 203 -9.27 -11.04 20.60
C ARG A 203 -8.42 -10.79 21.84
N ASN A 204 -7.38 -11.60 22.06
CA ASN A 204 -6.46 -11.42 23.19
C ASN A 204 -5.80 -10.03 23.16
N VAL A 205 -5.31 -9.60 21.99
CA VAL A 205 -4.76 -8.25 21.81
C VAL A 205 -5.82 -7.16 22.05
N TYR A 206 -7.02 -7.31 21.50
CA TYR A 206 -8.10 -6.32 21.57
C TYR A 206 -8.65 -6.14 23.00
N GLU A 207 -8.72 -7.21 23.78
CA GLU A 207 -9.23 -7.19 25.16
C GLU A 207 -8.15 -6.81 26.19
N SER A 208 -6.89 -6.71 25.76
CA SER A 208 -5.77 -6.37 26.63
C SER A 208 -5.63 -4.86 26.83
N GLU A 209 -5.50 -4.44 28.09
CA GLU A 209 -5.10 -3.07 28.48
C GLU A 209 -3.68 -2.72 28.00
N THR A 210 -2.88 -3.70 27.61
CA THR A 210 -1.53 -3.54 27.05
C THR A 210 -1.43 -4.13 25.65
N SER A 211 -2.41 -3.85 24.79
CA SER A 211 -2.51 -4.38 23.42
C SER A 211 -1.20 -4.34 22.64
N LYS A 212 -0.48 -3.21 22.64
CA LYS A 212 0.81 -3.08 21.95
C LYS A 212 1.87 -4.08 22.43
N LEU A 213 1.94 -4.35 23.74
CA LEU A 213 2.86 -5.37 24.27
C LEU A 213 2.45 -6.78 23.86
N GLU A 214 1.16 -7.06 23.75
CA GLU A 214 0.68 -8.36 23.27
C GLU A 214 0.99 -8.57 21.79
N VAL A 215 0.87 -7.53 20.95
CA VAL A 215 1.32 -7.57 19.55
C VAL A 215 2.81 -7.90 19.48
N ILE A 216 3.65 -7.19 20.22
CA ILE A 216 5.12 -7.41 20.21
C ILE A 216 5.47 -8.85 20.64
N LYS A 217 4.78 -9.40 21.65
CA LYS A 217 4.97 -10.80 22.06
C LYS A 217 4.59 -11.78 20.95
N LEU A 218 3.41 -11.61 20.34
CA LEU A 218 2.94 -12.46 19.24
C LEU A 218 3.89 -12.42 18.04
N LEU A 219 4.34 -11.21 17.65
CA LEU A 219 5.32 -11.05 16.57
C LEU A 219 6.63 -11.79 16.87
N LYS A 220 7.10 -11.73 18.13
CA LYS A 220 8.30 -12.46 18.56
C LYS A 220 8.09 -13.98 18.54
N GLU A 221 6.93 -14.46 18.95
CA GLU A 221 6.59 -15.89 18.97
C GLU A 221 6.39 -16.47 17.56
N LEU A 222 5.83 -15.70 16.62
CA LEU A 222 5.75 -16.07 15.21
C LEU A 222 7.15 -16.27 14.59
N GLY A 223 8.12 -15.43 14.98
CA GLY A 223 9.53 -15.58 14.61
C GLY A 223 9.87 -15.23 13.17
N ASN A 224 8.88 -14.90 12.33
CA ASN A 224 9.04 -14.37 10.98
C ASN A 224 7.77 -13.59 10.58
N GLN A 225 7.83 -12.89 9.43
CA GLN A 225 6.74 -12.06 8.91
C GLN A 225 5.91 -12.75 7.80
N VAL A 226 6.16 -14.03 7.53
CA VAL A 226 5.45 -14.79 6.48
C VAL A 226 4.12 -15.28 7.02
N THR A 227 3.05 -14.94 6.32
CA THR A 227 1.71 -15.46 6.58
C THR A 227 1.59 -16.86 5.97
N ASP A 228 1.36 -17.85 6.83
CA ASP A 228 1.04 -19.22 6.47
C ASP A 228 -0.42 -19.49 6.83
N TYR A 229 -1.29 -19.59 5.82
CA TYR A 229 -2.73 -19.79 6.04
C TYR A 229 -3.08 -21.09 6.79
N ASP A 230 -2.16 -22.05 6.86
CA ASP A 230 -2.36 -23.32 7.57
C ASP A 230 -1.88 -23.28 9.03
N ARG A 231 -1.25 -22.18 9.47
CA ARG A 231 -0.73 -22.10 10.85
C ARG A 231 -1.85 -22.13 11.88
N GLN A 232 -1.53 -22.68 13.05
CA GLN A 232 -2.43 -22.71 14.19
C GLN A 232 -2.24 -21.46 15.07
N SER A 233 -3.21 -21.23 15.96
CA SER A 233 -3.15 -20.19 17.00
C SER A 233 -1.93 -20.40 17.90
N LEU A 234 -1.29 -19.29 18.30
CA LEU A 234 -0.26 -19.28 19.34
C LEU A 234 -0.83 -19.15 20.76
N VAL A 235 -2.10 -18.74 20.88
CA VAL A 235 -2.83 -18.60 22.15
C VAL A 235 -3.83 -19.72 22.37
#